data_AF-A0A7R9JFR9-F1
#
_entry.id   AF-A0A7R9JFR9-F1
#
_cell.length_a   1.000
_cell.length_b   1.000
_cell.length_c   1.000
_cell.angle_alpha   90.00
_cell.angle_beta   90.00
_cell.angle_gamma   90.00
#
_symmetry.space_group_name_H-M   'P 1'
#
loop_
_entity.id
_entity.type
_entity.pdbx_description
1 polymer ?
#
loop_
_entity_poly.entity_id
_entity_poly.type
_entity_poly.pdbx_seq_one_letter_code
_entity_poly.pdbx_strand_id
1 'polypeptide(L)'
;LAKAPTDDLIPPTRFAWFNTLKNKGFCHDGDISELLSYQLLLTKDTAYLFNNYLVAALSLPYRFEDWDTIEFLAVGDKILGGAVCRNIPLFLSKVHGLVSVLPSDCSPFDILNSSNMSIADSTVALSDLTSSQFTEGGFHVTVTEADLEEMTLNNDSSTRLKAAFINYINKNIAKSEQIVEEVFPMDDEPVIDLDAALDTVVLSVGQDLVNDIPAGDPRWAEQRIPGSSIGSSASLQILHQLEDKQKAFHMYLNFLKDIKLWDRLSAVSNRGLVMPTSYVLGEYAEKIRAAMVLYSLQPEHAMIETAIKRVLTEQKEKQPRLGLSHQDLFYRQVTEVQRVLQMLAKGCNDLLHSDRGPQEVTDMVSETNSVILNVLQQVVQFRQEKVVVFSPRSKLSAGIGEYLPWTTSPGKRGLQEAITILINITLNHGARAVGDFTLKMHLYDQLINLTDIVLDGRKCHIESIRGTERFKTVLQNYESDRYDLIKPFLEDKEYERAAILAEKYCDFQVLVQICELTENKERLDQYMEKFVNQV
;
A
#
# COMPACT_ATOMS: atom_id res chain seq x y z
N LEU A 1 2.17 39.87 25.86
CA LEU A 1 2.43 41.05 25.01
C LEU A 1 3.45 40.67 23.94
N ALA A 2 3.04 39.91 22.93
CA ALA A 2 3.87 39.67 21.76
C ALA A 2 3.71 40.87 20.82
N LYS A 3 4.76 41.67 20.64
CA LYS A 3 4.80 42.66 19.56
C LYS A 3 4.86 41.88 18.24
N ALA A 4 3.90 42.13 17.35
CA ALA A 4 4.02 41.68 15.97
C ALA A 4 5.33 42.22 15.38
N PRO A 5 6.10 41.42 14.62
CA PRO A 5 7.31 41.88 13.97
C PRO A 5 6.91 42.90 12.91
N THR A 6 7.23 44.16 13.14
CA THR A 6 6.88 45.30 12.27
C THR A 6 7.87 45.50 11.13
N ASP A 7 8.82 44.60 10.93
CA ASP A 7 10.01 44.94 10.18
C ASP A 7 9.86 44.88 8.66
N ASP A 8 8.73 44.43 8.08
CA ASP A 8 8.52 44.50 6.62
C ASP A 8 7.04 44.48 6.13
N LEU A 9 6.06 44.78 6.99
CA LEU A 9 4.64 44.70 6.61
C LEU A 9 4.03 46.07 6.31
N ILE A 10 3.58 46.26 5.06
CA ILE A 10 2.78 47.42 4.63
C ILE A 10 1.52 47.49 5.52
N PRO A 11 1.29 48.58 6.25
CA PRO A 11 0.12 48.68 7.12
C PRO A 11 -1.17 48.65 6.29
N PRO A 12 -2.25 48.03 6.79
CA PRO A 12 -3.52 48.00 6.09
C PRO A 12 -4.10 49.38 5.83
N THR A 13 -4.09 49.79 4.56
CA THR A 13 -4.61 51.09 4.09
C THR A 13 -5.99 51.00 3.45
N ARG A 14 -6.54 49.79 3.26
CA ARG A 14 -7.84 49.56 2.63
C ARG A 14 -8.74 48.70 3.50
N PHE A 15 -10.02 49.04 3.55
CA PHE A 15 -11.03 48.30 4.33
C PHE A 15 -11.16 46.83 3.91
N ALA A 16 -10.78 46.50 2.66
CA ALA A 16 -10.74 45.13 2.13
C ALA A 16 -9.68 44.23 2.80
N TRP A 17 -8.75 44.79 3.59
CA TRP A 17 -7.75 44.02 4.34
C TRP A 17 -8.24 43.65 5.75
N PHE A 18 -9.43 44.14 6.14
CA PHE A 18 -10.10 43.78 7.38
C PHE A 18 -11.12 42.71 7.08
N ASN A 19 -11.05 41.58 7.78
CA ASN A 19 -12.06 40.53 7.70
C ASN A 19 -13.04 40.69 8.86
N THR A 20 -14.33 40.79 8.55
CA THR A 20 -15.37 40.89 9.58
C THR A 20 -15.63 39.51 10.16
N LEU A 21 -15.31 39.33 11.44
CA LEU A 21 -15.59 38.10 12.17
C LEU A 21 -17.11 37.91 12.29
N LYS A 22 -17.66 36.79 11.79
CA LYS A 22 -19.09 36.47 11.86
C LYS A 22 -19.56 35.98 13.24
N ASN A 23 -18.63 35.84 14.20
CA ASN A 23 -18.92 35.16 15.46
C ASN A 23 -19.67 36.10 16.42
N LYS A 24 -20.98 35.83 16.61
CA LYS A 24 -21.85 36.52 17.58
C LYS A 24 -21.65 36.02 19.03
N GLY A 25 -20.85 34.98 19.25
CA GLY A 25 -20.71 34.30 20.54
C GLY A 25 -19.73 34.94 21.54
N PHE A 26 -18.81 35.78 21.07
CA PHE A 26 -17.78 36.39 21.94
C PHE A 26 -18.19 37.71 22.59
N CYS A 27 -19.36 38.26 22.23
CA CYS A 27 -19.76 39.62 22.61
C CYS A 27 -21.09 39.60 23.36
N HIS A 28 -21.03 39.40 24.68
CA HIS A 28 -22.07 39.91 25.56
C HIS A 28 -21.61 41.29 26.06
N ASP A 29 -22.50 42.30 25.97
CA ASP A 29 -22.28 43.71 26.36
C ASP A 29 -21.92 43.93 27.85
N GLY A 30 -21.59 42.87 28.60
CA GLY A 30 -21.37 42.88 30.04
C GLY A 30 -19.91 42.92 30.51
N ASP A 31 -18.93 42.37 29.77
CA ASP A 31 -17.57 42.15 30.31
C ASP A 31 -16.44 42.60 29.37
N ILE A 32 -16.17 43.91 29.38
CA ILE A 32 -14.99 44.51 28.72
C ILE A 32 -13.68 43.88 29.22
N SER A 33 -13.67 43.38 30.46
CA SER A 33 -12.52 42.69 31.08
C SER A 33 -12.25 41.32 30.46
N GLU A 34 -13.27 40.59 30.02
CA GLU A 34 -13.09 39.29 29.35
C GLU A 34 -12.57 39.47 27.92
N LEU A 35 -13.00 40.53 27.22
CA LEU A 35 -12.52 40.87 25.88
C LEU A 35 -11.01 41.19 25.85
N LEU A 36 -10.49 41.82 26.92
CA LEU A 36 -9.05 42.11 27.06
C LEU A 36 -8.21 40.88 27.43
N SER A 37 -8.83 39.76 27.82
CA SER A 37 -8.14 38.54 28.24
C SER A 37 -7.69 37.65 27.08
N TYR A 38 -8.21 37.90 25.87
CA TYR A 38 -7.88 37.12 24.70
C TYR A 38 -6.49 37.45 24.16
N GLN A 39 -5.72 36.41 23.89
CA GLN A 39 -4.41 36.47 23.25
C GLN A 39 -4.50 35.82 21.87
N LEU A 40 -3.84 36.43 20.90
CA LEU A 40 -3.77 35.94 19.53
C LEU A 40 -2.44 35.22 19.30
N LEU A 41 -2.52 34.05 18.67
CA LEU A 41 -1.39 33.22 18.32
C LEU A 41 -1.53 32.82 16.84
N LEU A 42 -0.50 33.10 16.04
CA LEU A 42 -0.53 32.93 14.59
C LEU A 42 0.44 31.83 14.16
N THR A 43 -0.07 30.88 13.39
CA THR A 43 0.72 29.91 12.62
C THR A 43 0.62 30.26 11.12
N LYS A 44 1.32 29.52 10.25
CA LYS A 44 1.34 29.77 8.79
C LYS A 44 -0.07 29.81 8.19
N ASP A 45 -0.91 28.86 8.57
CA ASP A 45 -2.20 28.63 7.91
C ASP A 45 -3.40 28.79 8.87
N THR A 46 -3.17 28.93 10.17
CA THR A 46 -4.23 28.97 11.19
C THR A 46 -3.96 30.06 12.24
N ALA A 47 -5.00 30.80 12.60
CA ALA A 47 -4.99 31.76 13.71
C ALA A 47 -5.71 31.16 14.93
N TYR A 48 -5.12 31.30 16.10
CA TYR A 48 -5.67 30.82 17.37
C TYR A 48 -5.92 32.01 18.29
N LEU A 49 -7.15 32.16 18.76
CA LEU A 49 -7.53 33.11 19.79
C LEU A 49 -7.79 32.35 21.08
N PHE A 50 -7.07 32.66 22.16
CA PHE A 50 -7.23 31.93 23.41
C PHE A 50 -7.35 32.86 24.61
N ASN A 51 -8.11 32.44 25.61
CA ASN A 51 -8.14 33.06 26.94
C ASN A 51 -7.77 32.00 27.99
N ASN A 52 -8.06 32.24 29.27
CA ASN A 52 -7.73 31.29 30.33
C ASN A 52 -8.54 29.98 30.29
N TYR A 53 -9.60 29.90 29.49
CA TYR A 53 -10.58 28.79 29.50
C TYR A 53 -10.91 28.24 28.10
N LEU A 54 -10.45 28.90 27.04
CA LEU A 54 -10.88 28.66 25.67
C LEU A 54 -9.70 28.80 24.71
N VAL A 55 -9.65 27.94 23.70
CA VAL A 55 -8.86 28.13 22.48
C VAL A 55 -9.81 28.04 21.30
N ALA A 56 -9.87 29.08 20.48
CA ALA A 56 -10.66 29.13 19.26
C ALA A 56 -9.72 29.21 18.04
N ALA A 57 -9.83 28.26 17.11
CA ALA A 57 -8.99 28.13 15.94
C ALA A 57 -9.74 28.57 14.67
N LEU A 58 -9.03 29.28 13.78
CA LEU A 58 -9.55 29.77 12.50
C LEU A 58 -8.55 29.46 11.39
N SER A 59 -8.97 28.70 10.40
CA SER A 59 -8.19 28.46 9.18
C SER A 59 -8.16 29.71 8.29
N LEU A 60 -6.98 30.26 8.05
CA LEU A 60 -6.77 31.47 7.23
C LEU A 60 -7.07 31.30 5.72
N PRO A 61 -6.85 30.13 5.06
CA PRO A 61 -7.17 29.97 3.65
C PRO A 61 -8.70 29.97 3.36
N TYR A 62 -9.52 29.54 4.33
CA TYR A 62 -10.97 29.48 4.20
C TYR A 62 -11.64 30.67 4.90
N ARG A 63 -11.75 31.80 4.18
CA ARG A 63 -12.22 33.10 4.72
C ARG A 63 -13.65 33.16 5.27
N PHE A 64 -14.38 32.03 5.28
CA PHE A 64 -15.82 31.99 5.58
C PHE A 64 -16.26 30.84 6.51
N GLU A 65 -15.32 30.11 7.11
CA GLU A 65 -15.63 28.99 7.99
C GLU A 65 -15.90 29.44 9.44
N ASP A 66 -16.70 28.65 10.17
CA ASP A 66 -16.97 28.88 11.59
C ASP A 66 -15.73 28.55 12.44
N TRP A 67 -15.64 29.12 13.63
CA TRP A 67 -14.48 28.94 14.51
C TRP A 67 -14.59 27.62 15.27
N ASP A 68 -13.56 26.78 15.19
CA ASP A 68 -13.48 25.59 16.03
C ASP A 68 -13.04 25.98 17.44
N THR A 69 -13.92 25.73 18.40
CA THR A 69 -13.75 26.19 19.78
C THR A 69 -13.51 25.02 20.72
N ILE A 70 -12.42 25.10 21.48
CA ILE A 70 -11.98 24.09 22.44
C ILE A 70 -12.04 24.69 23.83
N GLU A 71 -12.94 24.17 24.66
CA GLU A 71 -13.16 24.62 26.03
C GLU A 71 -12.40 23.74 27.05
N PHE A 72 -11.68 24.39 27.96
CA PHE A 72 -10.96 23.76 29.07
C PHE A 72 -11.81 23.85 30.35
N LEU A 73 -12.88 23.05 30.41
CA LEU A 73 -13.92 23.11 31.47
C LEU A 73 -13.61 22.28 32.73
N ALA A 74 -12.46 21.61 32.80
CA ALA A 74 -12.13 20.79 33.97
C ALA A 74 -11.97 21.64 35.24
N VAL A 75 -12.37 21.09 36.40
CA VAL A 75 -12.38 21.84 37.68
C VAL A 75 -10.97 22.30 38.03
N GLY A 76 -10.73 23.61 37.93
CA GLY A 76 -9.43 24.23 38.21
C GLY A 76 -8.46 24.25 37.03
N ASP A 77 -8.90 23.80 35.85
CA ASP A 77 -8.12 23.92 34.62
C ASP A 77 -8.14 25.35 34.09
N LYS A 78 -6.96 25.81 33.69
CA LYS A 78 -6.71 27.14 33.16
C LYS A 78 -5.54 27.08 32.20
N ILE A 79 -5.67 27.77 31.08
CA ILE A 79 -4.56 28.03 30.18
C ILE A 79 -3.70 29.13 30.81
N LEU A 80 -2.45 28.79 31.10
CA LEU A 80 -1.45 29.66 31.69
C LEU A 80 -0.70 30.48 30.63
N GLY A 81 -0.67 30.00 29.38
CA GLY A 81 -0.05 30.71 28.27
C GLY A 81 -0.07 29.90 26.97
N GLY A 82 0.23 30.58 25.86
CA GLY A 82 0.36 29.98 24.54
C GLY A 82 1.62 30.45 23.83
N ALA A 83 2.26 29.56 23.08
CA ALA A 83 3.46 29.85 22.29
C ALA A 83 3.46 29.03 20.99
N VAL A 84 4.16 29.51 19.97
CA VAL A 84 4.36 28.76 18.71
C VAL A 84 5.78 28.21 18.71
N CYS A 85 5.92 26.90 18.60
CA CYS A 85 7.21 26.26 18.38
C CYS A 85 7.22 25.62 16.99
N ARG A 86 8.09 26.10 16.09
CA ARG A 86 8.24 25.56 14.72
C ARG A 86 6.90 25.37 13.98
N ASN A 87 6.04 26.39 14.04
CA ASN A 87 4.70 26.40 13.44
C ASN A 87 3.65 25.50 14.12
N ILE A 88 3.96 24.93 15.29
CA ILE A 88 3.03 24.15 16.09
C ILE A 88 2.52 25.02 17.24
N PRO A 89 1.19 25.18 17.40
CA PRO A 89 0.62 25.94 18.51
C PRO A 89 0.70 25.10 19.79
N LEU A 90 1.28 25.67 20.83
CA LEU A 90 1.41 25.05 22.15
C LEU A 90 0.68 25.90 23.18
N PHE A 91 -0.09 25.25 24.04
CA PHE A 91 -0.85 25.84 25.14
C PHE A 91 -0.45 25.15 26.44
N LEU A 92 -0.13 25.92 27.47
CA LEU A 92 0.17 25.38 28.78
C LEU A 92 -1.10 25.37 29.63
N SER A 93 -1.74 24.22 29.77
CA SER A 93 -2.86 24.01 30.70
C SER A 93 -2.32 23.68 32.09
N LYS A 94 -3.00 24.16 33.13
CA LYS A 94 -2.69 23.87 34.52
C LYS A 94 -2.89 22.40 34.88
N VAL A 95 -3.86 21.73 34.25
CA VAL A 95 -4.18 20.32 34.51
C VAL A 95 -3.45 19.40 33.54
N HIS A 96 -3.38 19.76 32.26
CA HIS A 96 -2.87 18.90 31.20
C HIS A 96 -1.42 19.19 30.80
N GLY A 97 -0.75 20.15 31.43
CA GLY A 97 0.62 20.52 31.09
C GLY A 97 0.69 21.15 29.69
N LEU A 98 1.62 20.71 28.85
CA LEU A 98 1.80 21.25 27.51
C LEU A 98 0.88 20.52 26.51
N VAL A 99 -0.04 21.26 25.90
CA VAL A 99 -1.07 20.76 24.96
C VAL A 99 -0.87 21.42 23.60
N SER A 100 -1.09 20.69 22.51
CA SER A 100 -1.12 21.26 21.15
C SER A 100 -2.47 21.04 20.51
N VAL A 101 -2.94 22.01 19.73
CA VAL A 101 -4.20 21.95 18.99
C VAL A 101 -3.88 21.87 17.50
N LEU A 102 -4.15 20.72 16.90
CA LEU A 102 -3.87 20.44 15.49
C LEU A 102 -5.17 20.15 14.73
N PRO A 103 -5.22 20.44 13.42
CA PRO A 103 -6.32 19.99 12.57
C PRO A 103 -6.47 18.46 12.62
N SER A 104 -7.70 17.95 12.51
CA SER A 104 -7.98 16.50 12.54
C SER A 104 -7.28 15.71 11.43
N ASP A 105 -6.85 16.39 10.36
CA ASP A 105 -6.14 15.81 9.22
C ASP A 105 -4.61 15.78 9.38
N CYS A 106 -4.06 16.34 10.47
CA CYS A 106 -2.61 16.34 10.77
C CYS A 106 -2.22 15.13 11.63
N SER A 107 -1.23 14.36 11.17
CA SER A 107 -0.70 13.25 11.95
C SER A 107 0.28 13.75 13.02
N PRO A 108 0.34 13.14 14.22
CA PRO A 108 1.38 13.43 15.22
C PRO A 108 2.81 13.18 14.71
N PHE A 109 2.97 12.44 13.60
CA PHE A 109 4.26 12.14 12.98
C PHE A 109 4.77 13.28 12.08
N ASP A 110 3.90 14.15 11.57
CA ASP A 110 4.32 15.35 10.83
C ASP A 110 5.08 16.36 11.71
N ILE A 111 4.83 16.29 13.04
CA ILE A 111 5.50 17.08 14.08
C ILE A 111 6.97 16.64 14.25
N LEU A 112 7.25 15.34 14.23
CA LEU A 112 8.58 14.78 14.46
C LEU A 112 9.49 14.86 13.22
N ASN A 113 8.91 14.88 12.02
CA ASN A 113 9.66 14.98 10.76
C ASN A 113 10.05 16.41 10.38
N SER A 114 9.61 17.42 11.15
CA SER A 114 10.01 18.81 10.98
C SER A 114 11.41 19.06 11.59
N SER A 115 12.43 18.49 10.95
CA SER A 115 13.88 18.74 11.01
C SER A 115 14.49 19.37 12.29
N ASN A 116 15.47 18.67 12.89
CA ASN A 116 16.43 19.06 13.92
C ASN A 116 15.95 19.06 15.39
N MET A 117 15.58 17.91 15.94
CA MET A 117 15.80 17.63 17.37
C MET A 117 16.86 16.54 17.51
N SER A 118 18.05 16.90 17.99
CA SER A 118 18.99 15.94 18.57
C SER A 118 18.46 15.55 19.95
N ILE A 119 17.73 14.44 20.03
CA ILE A 119 17.25 13.89 21.29
C ILE A 119 18.40 13.09 21.91
N ALA A 120 19.21 13.74 22.73
CA ALA A 120 20.25 13.07 23.50
C ALA A 120 20.09 13.19 25.02
N ASP A 121 19.13 13.95 25.58
CA ASP A 121 19.16 14.23 27.02
C ASP A 121 17.82 14.46 27.74
N SER A 122 16.72 13.82 27.33
CA SER A 122 15.45 13.98 28.07
C SER A 122 14.58 12.72 28.10
N THR A 123 15.19 11.59 28.42
CA THR A 123 14.56 10.26 28.52
C THR A 123 13.94 9.94 29.89
N VAL A 124 13.72 10.92 30.79
CA VAL A 124 13.41 10.60 32.21
C VAL A 124 12.12 11.22 32.77
N ALA A 125 11.26 11.84 31.96
CA ALA A 125 10.07 12.53 32.50
C ALA A 125 8.76 12.29 31.73
N LEU A 126 8.64 11.20 30.98
CA LEU A 126 7.42 10.84 30.25
C LEU A 126 6.87 9.44 30.59
N SER A 127 7.36 8.80 31.66
CA SER A 127 7.10 7.38 31.93
C SER A 127 5.84 7.07 32.77
N ASP A 128 5.13 8.05 33.33
CA ASP A 128 4.18 7.77 34.42
C ASP A 128 2.71 8.19 34.20
N LEU A 129 2.29 8.60 33.01
CA LEU A 129 0.88 8.90 32.75
C LEU A 129 0.44 8.29 31.41
N THR A 130 -0.43 7.26 31.49
CA THR A 130 -1.04 6.44 30.41
C THR A 130 -0.31 5.13 30.07
N SER A 131 -0.36 4.19 31.02
CA SER A 131 0.10 2.80 30.91
C SER A 131 -0.70 1.90 29.93
N SER A 132 -1.32 2.45 28.88
CA SER A 132 -2.11 1.65 27.93
C SER A 132 -2.08 2.09 26.46
N GLN A 133 -1.30 3.11 26.05
CA GLN A 133 -1.38 3.62 24.68
C GLN A 133 -0.07 3.73 23.90
N PHE A 134 1.08 3.39 24.48
CA PHE A 134 2.35 3.50 23.75
C PHE A 134 3.24 2.28 23.95
N THR A 135 2.97 1.21 23.20
CA THR A 135 4.06 0.38 22.69
C THR A 135 4.74 1.16 21.57
N GLU A 136 6.04 1.41 21.69
CA GLU A 136 6.88 2.00 20.64
C GLU A 136 6.68 1.19 19.33
N GLY A 137 5.87 1.73 18.42
CA GLY A 137 5.56 1.05 17.16
C GLY A 137 4.09 1.02 16.71
N GLY A 138 3.17 1.76 17.33
CA GLY A 138 1.81 1.97 16.78
C GLY A 138 0.98 0.71 16.50
N PHE A 139 1.40 -0.44 17.01
CA PHE A 139 0.78 -1.74 16.80
C PHE A 139 0.00 -2.12 18.07
N HIS A 140 -1.32 -1.96 18.02
CA HIS A 140 -2.20 -2.19 19.17
C HIS A 140 -2.87 -3.56 19.07
N VAL A 141 -2.21 -4.60 19.60
CA VAL A 141 -2.81 -5.93 19.74
C VAL A 141 -3.95 -5.86 20.77
N THR A 142 -5.17 -6.18 20.37
CA THR A 142 -6.34 -6.16 21.28
C THR A 142 -6.53 -7.46 22.07
N VAL A 143 -5.60 -8.42 21.95
CA VAL A 143 -5.66 -9.73 22.62
C VAL A 143 -5.32 -9.55 24.10
N THR A 144 -6.21 -10.01 24.99
CA THR A 144 -5.95 -9.94 26.43
C THR A 144 -4.95 -11.02 26.87
N GLU A 145 -4.34 -10.85 28.04
CA GLU A 145 -3.40 -11.85 28.60
C GLU A 145 -4.07 -13.22 28.83
N ALA A 146 -5.36 -13.23 29.19
CA ALA A 146 -6.14 -14.45 29.34
C ALA A 146 -6.42 -15.15 27.99
N ASP A 147 -6.75 -14.39 26.95
CA ASP A 147 -6.92 -14.93 25.59
C ASP A 147 -5.58 -15.49 25.06
N LEU A 148 -4.46 -14.84 25.41
CA LEU A 148 -3.13 -15.28 25.01
C LEU A 148 -2.77 -16.65 25.64
N GLU A 149 -3.12 -16.87 26.90
CA GLU A 149 -2.97 -18.17 27.58
C GLU A 149 -3.89 -19.25 26.98
N GLU A 150 -5.11 -18.90 26.55
CA GLU A 150 -5.98 -19.84 25.84
C GLU A 150 -5.41 -20.21 24.46
N MET A 151 -4.82 -19.24 23.75
CA MET A 151 -4.21 -19.46 22.44
C MET A 151 -2.95 -20.33 22.51
N THR A 152 -2.14 -20.26 23.58
CA THR A 152 -0.97 -21.13 23.75
C THR A 152 -1.37 -22.57 24.06
N LEU A 153 -2.48 -22.78 24.76
CA LEU A 153 -3.00 -24.10 25.12
C LEU A 153 -3.82 -24.75 23.99
N ASN A 154 -4.28 -23.98 23.00
CA ASN A 154 -5.04 -24.50 21.87
C ASN A 154 -4.26 -25.56 21.08
N ASN A 155 -4.92 -26.55 20.48
CA ASN A 155 -4.26 -27.62 19.72
C ASN A 155 -3.89 -27.21 18.28
N ASP A 156 -4.41 -26.07 17.80
CA ASP A 156 -4.14 -25.59 16.45
C ASP A 156 -2.77 -24.89 16.35
N SER A 157 -1.95 -25.35 15.40
CA SER A 157 -0.60 -24.82 15.17
C SER A 157 -0.62 -23.37 14.69
N SER A 158 -1.66 -22.96 13.94
CA SER A 158 -1.84 -21.56 13.50
C SER A 158 -2.11 -20.64 14.69
N THR A 159 -3.03 -21.02 15.57
CA THR A 159 -3.31 -20.26 16.79
C THR A 159 -2.10 -20.17 17.72
N ARG A 160 -1.32 -21.25 17.89
CA ARG A 160 -0.09 -21.21 18.70
C ARG A 160 0.98 -20.32 18.08
N LEU A 161 1.16 -20.33 16.76
CA LEU A 161 2.10 -19.43 16.10
C LEU A 161 1.70 -17.96 16.23
N LYS A 162 0.39 -17.65 16.18
CA LYS A 162 -0.12 -16.31 16.49
C LYS A 162 0.21 -15.90 17.93
N ALA A 163 0.05 -16.80 18.89
CA ALA A 163 0.41 -16.55 20.29
C ALA A 163 1.92 -16.30 20.47
N ALA A 164 2.77 -17.06 19.77
CA ALA A 164 4.22 -16.83 19.77
C ALA A 164 4.56 -15.43 19.20
N PHE A 165 3.94 -15.06 18.07
CA PHE A 165 4.11 -13.74 17.48
C PHE A 165 3.70 -12.60 18.42
N ILE A 166 2.56 -12.72 19.11
CA ILE A 166 2.10 -11.73 20.10
C ILE A 166 3.10 -11.63 21.27
N ASN A 167 3.63 -12.77 21.75
CA ASN A 167 4.66 -12.77 22.79
C ASN A 167 5.94 -12.08 22.33
N TYR A 168 6.36 -12.29 21.08
CA TYR A 168 7.51 -11.58 20.49
C TYR A 168 7.30 -10.06 20.45
N ILE A 169 6.12 -9.61 20.03
CA ILE A 169 5.75 -8.18 20.02
C ILE A 169 5.79 -7.59 21.44
N ASN A 170 5.31 -8.35 22.43
CA ASN A 170 5.36 -7.97 23.85
C ASN A 170 6.78 -8.06 24.45
N LYS A 171 7.83 -8.25 23.63
CA LYS A 171 9.24 -8.42 24.02
C LYS A 171 9.50 -9.64 24.91
N ASN A 172 8.56 -10.59 24.97
CA ASN A 172 8.71 -11.87 25.68
C ASN A 172 9.33 -12.94 24.76
N ILE A 173 10.55 -12.68 24.29
CA ILE A 173 11.22 -13.51 23.26
C ILE A 173 11.38 -14.96 23.73
N ALA A 174 11.76 -15.19 25.00
CA ALA A 174 11.97 -16.55 25.53
C ALA A 174 10.70 -17.41 25.49
N LYS A 175 9.53 -16.84 25.85
CA LYS A 175 8.24 -17.55 25.76
C LYS A 175 7.86 -17.83 24.31
N SER A 176 8.12 -16.88 23.43
CA SER A 176 7.89 -17.05 21.99
C SER A 176 8.75 -18.17 21.40
N GLU A 177 10.04 -18.23 21.74
CA GLU A 177 10.94 -19.30 21.29
C GLU A 177 10.48 -20.66 21.80
N GLN A 178 10.09 -20.75 23.07
CA GLN A 178 9.57 -21.99 23.65
C GLN A 178 8.33 -22.51 22.91
N ILE A 179 7.33 -21.66 22.64
CA ILE A 179 6.12 -22.06 21.91
C ILE A 179 6.49 -22.54 20.51
N VAL A 180 7.44 -21.88 19.84
CA VAL A 180 7.87 -22.27 18.49
C VAL A 180 8.61 -23.60 18.51
N GLU A 181 9.47 -23.85 19.49
CA GLU A 181 10.18 -25.12 19.65
C GLU A 181 9.22 -26.29 19.94
N GLU A 182 8.16 -26.03 20.72
CA GLU A 182 7.11 -27.02 21.00
C GLU A 182 6.24 -27.34 19.78
N VAL A 183 5.93 -26.36 18.94
CA VAL A 183 5.05 -26.53 17.76
C VAL A 183 5.84 -27.06 16.54
N PHE A 184 7.07 -26.59 16.37
CA PHE A 184 7.93 -26.90 15.23
C PHE A 184 9.30 -27.36 15.72
N PRO A 185 9.42 -28.58 16.28
CA PRO A 185 10.69 -29.11 16.74
C PRO A 185 11.73 -29.12 15.63
N MET A 186 13.00 -29.02 16.00
CA MET A 186 14.10 -29.12 15.04
C MET A 186 14.27 -30.60 14.66
N ASP A 187 14.03 -30.93 13.40
CA ASP A 187 14.28 -32.28 12.90
C ASP A 187 15.80 -32.51 12.80
N ASP A 188 16.26 -33.69 13.23
CA ASP A 188 17.68 -34.09 13.17
C ASP A 188 18.21 -34.22 11.72
N GLU A 189 17.31 -34.40 10.74
CA GLU A 189 17.61 -34.35 9.30
C GLU A 189 16.69 -33.35 8.58
N PRO A 190 17.22 -32.32 7.90
CA PRO A 190 16.42 -31.36 7.14
C PRO A 190 15.89 -32.02 5.86
N VAL A 191 14.75 -32.70 5.93
CA VAL A 191 14.01 -33.17 4.76
C VAL A 191 13.24 -31.98 4.18
N ILE A 192 13.41 -31.73 2.89
CA ILE A 192 12.59 -30.75 2.16
C ILE A 192 11.26 -31.43 1.89
N ASP A 193 10.25 -31.11 2.69
CA ASP A 193 8.90 -31.58 2.44
C ASP A 193 8.11 -30.51 1.69
N LEU A 194 7.40 -30.92 0.64
CA LEU A 194 6.49 -30.04 -0.07
C LEU A 194 5.27 -29.81 0.82
N ASP A 195 4.84 -28.56 0.98
CA ASP A 195 3.69 -28.22 1.82
C ASP A 195 3.87 -28.66 3.28
N ALA A 196 5.10 -28.52 3.80
CA ALA A 196 5.41 -28.80 5.20
C ALA A 196 4.47 -28.04 6.15
N ALA A 197 4.22 -28.63 7.33
CA ALA A 197 3.35 -28.02 8.34
C ALA A 197 3.82 -26.61 8.73
N LEU A 198 5.15 -26.39 8.81
CA LEU A 198 5.71 -25.06 9.07
C LEU A 198 5.32 -24.05 7.98
N ASP A 199 5.55 -24.40 6.71
CA ASP A 199 5.31 -23.50 5.58
C ASP A 199 3.82 -23.14 5.44
N THR A 200 2.94 -24.14 5.54
CA THR A 200 1.49 -23.96 5.44
C THR A 200 0.93 -23.11 6.59
N VAL A 201 1.41 -23.32 7.82
CA VAL A 201 0.99 -22.53 8.98
C VAL A 201 1.52 -21.10 8.91
N VAL A 202 2.78 -20.90 8.51
CA VAL A 202 3.37 -19.56 8.33
C VAL A 202 2.58 -18.76 7.29
N LEU A 203 2.19 -19.39 6.17
CA LEU A 203 1.36 -18.74 5.17
C LEU A 203 -0.05 -18.46 5.67
N SER A 204 -0.66 -19.37 6.44
CA SER A 204 -1.98 -19.14 7.04
C SER A 204 -1.97 -17.94 7.97
N VAL A 205 -0.98 -17.84 8.87
CA VAL A 205 -0.87 -16.69 9.79
C VAL A 205 -0.58 -15.40 9.04
N GLY A 206 0.30 -15.44 8.03
CA GLY A 206 0.56 -14.29 7.16
C GLY A 206 -0.69 -13.83 6.41
N GLN A 207 -1.48 -14.76 5.88
CA GLN A 207 -2.74 -14.47 5.20
C GLN A 207 -3.79 -13.87 6.16
N ASP A 208 -3.90 -14.41 7.37
CA ASP A 208 -4.81 -13.89 8.39
C ASP A 208 -4.44 -12.46 8.79
N LEU A 209 -3.14 -12.16 8.89
CA LEU A 209 -2.65 -10.82 9.21
C LEU A 209 -2.93 -9.80 8.09
N VAL A 210 -2.76 -10.21 6.83
CA VAL A 210 -3.01 -9.35 5.66
C VAL A 210 -4.52 -9.12 5.47
N ASN A 211 -5.35 -10.12 5.82
CA ASN A 211 -6.81 -10.04 5.73
C ASN A 211 -7.48 -9.65 7.06
N ASP A 212 -6.72 -9.15 8.03
CA ASP A 212 -7.22 -8.95 9.39
C ASP A 212 -8.34 -7.90 9.43
N ILE A 213 -9.21 -8.07 10.42
CA ILE A 213 -10.34 -7.19 10.70
C ILE A 213 -9.87 -6.08 11.66
N PRO A 214 -10.20 -4.80 11.42
CA PRO A 214 -9.84 -3.72 12.34
C PRO A 214 -10.54 -3.92 13.70
N ALA A 215 -9.74 -4.17 14.74
CA ALA A 215 -10.23 -4.42 16.09
C ALA A 215 -10.71 -3.16 16.82
N GLY A 216 -10.28 -1.97 16.38
CA GLY A 216 -10.80 -0.70 16.87
C GLY A 216 -12.17 -0.31 16.30
N ASP A 217 -12.65 -0.97 15.25
CA ASP A 217 -13.91 -0.62 14.61
C ASP A 217 -15.07 -1.52 15.12
N PRO A 218 -16.04 -0.96 15.88
CA PRO A 218 -17.15 -1.72 16.45
C PRO A 218 -18.11 -2.28 15.40
N ARG A 219 -18.13 -1.73 14.17
CA ARG A 219 -18.99 -2.26 13.08
C ARG A 219 -18.61 -3.69 12.69
N TRP A 220 -17.41 -4.13 13.03
CA TRP A 220 -16.91 -5.46 12.76
C TRP A 220 -17.11 -6.46 13.91
N ALA A 221 -17.65 -6.04 15.05
CA ALA A 221 -17.75 -6.87 16.25
C ALA A 221 -18.48 -8.21 16.01
N GLU A 222 -19.52 -8.23 15.16
CA GLU A 222 -20.28 -9.44 14.82
C GLU A 222 -19.50 -10.44 13.95
N GLN A 223 -18.44 -10.00 13.26
CA GLN A 223 -17.63 -10.84 12.37
C GLN A 223 -16.33 -11.31 13.03
N ARG A 224 -16.05 -10.88 14.26
CA ARG A 224 -14.88 -11.35 15.00
C ARG A 224 -15.12 -12.78 15.46
N ILE A 225 -14.34 -13.70 14.92
CA ILE A 225 -14.24 -15.06 15.42
C ILE A 225 -13.08 -15.06 16.43
N PRO A 226 -13.33 -15.41 17.71
CA PRO A 226 -12.27 -15.51 18.71
C PRO A 226 -11.12 -16.41 18.23
N GLY A 227 -9.87 -15.95 18.37
CA GLY A 227 -8.67 -16.65 17.91
C GLY A 227 -8.34 -16.56 16.41
N SER A 228 -9.26 -16.04 15.57
CA SER A 228 -9.02 -15.90 14.13
C SER A 228 -8.26 -14.62 13.77
N SER A 229 -8.56 -13.50 14.43
CA SER A 229 -8.00 -12.17 14.17
C SER A 229 -6.98 -11.76 15.24
N ILE A 230 -5.84 -11.18 14.84
CA ILE A 230 -4.81 -10.67 15.76
C ILE A 230 -5.19 -9.26 16.25
N GLY A 231 -6.05 -8.56 15.51
CA GLY A 231 -6.49 -7.21 15.81
C GLY A 231 -5.42 -6.18 15.47
N SER A 232 -4.82 -6.29 14.28
CA SER A 232 -3.64 -5.55 13.85
C SER A 232 -3.85 -4.04 13.68
N SER A 233 -5.10 -3.57 13.65
CA SER A 233 -5.45 -2.17 13.39
C SER A 233 -6.55 -1.67 14.35
N ALA A 234 -6.31 -0.50 14.92
CA ALA A 234 -7.30 0.26 15.71
C ALA A 234 -8.01 1.37 14.90
N SER A 235 -7.52 1.67 13.69
CA SER A 235 -8.01 2.82 12.90
C SER A 235 -9.35 2.56 12.20
N LEU A 236 -10.18 3.61 12.12
CA LEU A 236 -11.42 3.64 11.35
C LEU A 236 -11.20 3.99 9.87
N GLN A 237 -10.04 4.57 9.53
CA GLN A 237 -9.72 4.99 8.16
C GLN A 237 -9.03 3.86 7.39
N ILE A 238 -9.52 3.54 6.20
CA ILE A 238 -9.02 2.42 5.37
C ILE A 238 -7.52 2.57 5.06
N LEU A 239 -7.05 3.77 4.74
CA LEU A 239 -5.63 3.99 4.44
C LEU A 239 -4.73 3.60 5.63
N HIS A 240 -5.05 4.09 6.82
CA HIS A 240 -4.35 3.74 8.05
C HIS A 240 -4.45 2.25 8.37
N GLN A 241 -5.60 1.61 8.12
CA GLN A 241 -5.73 0.15 8.28
C GLN A 241 -4.76 -0.62 7.36
N LEU A 242 -4.57 -0.17 6.12
CA LEU A 242 -3.62 -0.78 5.17
C LEU A 242 -2.16 -0.53 5.60
N GLU A 243 -1.84 0.65 6.12
CA GLU A 243 -0.52 0.96 6.69
C GLU A 243 -0.21 0.11 7.92
N ASP A 244 -1.19 -0.06 8.81
CA ASP A 244 -1.05 -0.88 10.02
C ASP A 244 -0.87 -2.36 9.64
N LYS A 245 -1.60 -2.86 8.62
CA LYS A 245 -1.36 -4.19 8.04
C LYS A 245 0.05 -4.32 7.47
N GLN A 246 0.57 -3.29 6.79
CA GLN A 246 1.93 -3.30 6.27
C GLN A 246 2.97 -3.39 7.39
N LYS A 247 2.81 -2.59 8.45
CA LYS A 247 3.69 -2.60 9.63
C LYS A 247 3.62 -3.94 10.35
N ALA A 248 2.42 -4.46 10.57
CA ALA A 248 2.21 -5.74 11.24
C ALA A 248 2.86 -6.88 10.45
N PHE A 249 2.67 -6.92 9.13
CA PHE A 249 3.29 -7.91 8.27
C PHE A 249 4.82 -7.77 8.28
N HIS A 250 5.35 -6.56 8.30
CA HIS A 250 6.79 -6.33 8.45
C HIS A 250 7.33 -6.86 9.80
N MET A 251 6.63 -6.60 10.91
CA MET A 251 6.99 -7.16 12.22
C MET A 251 6.93 -8.69 12.22
N TYR A 252 5.95 -9.28 11.55
CA TYR A 252 5.84 -10.73 11.37
C TYR A 252 7.04 -11.30 10.59
N LEU A 253 7.48 -10.64 9.52
CA LEU A 253 8.68 -11.05 8.79
C LEU A 253 9.95 -10.95 9.64
N ASN A 254 10.05 -9.95 10.52
CA ASN A 254 11.18 -9.81 11.45
C ASN A 254 11.15 -10.91 12.52
N PHE A 255 9.97 -11.19 13.08
CA PHE A 255 9.74 -12.33 13.98
C PHE A 255 10.23 -13.66 13.38
N LEU A 256 9.84 -13.96 12.13
CA LEU A 256 10.25 -15.20 11.47
C LEU A 256 11.78 -15.28 11.28
N LYS A 257 12.45 -14.15 11.07
CA LYS A 257 13.90 -14.08 10.89
C LYS A 257 14.65 -14.17 12.21
N ASP A 258 14.19 -13.46 13.23
CA ASP A 258 14.85 -13.40 14.53
C ASP A 258 14.79 -14.76 15.25
N ILE A 259 13.65 -15.46 15.14
CA ILE A 259 13.46 -16.82 15.69
C ILE A 259 14.01 -17.91 14.73
N LYS A 260 14.63 -17.52 13.61
CA LYS A 260 15.27 -18.42 12.63
C LYS A 260 14.32 -19.42 11.96
N LEU A 261 13.01 -19.15 11.98
CA LEU A 261 12.03 -19.91 11.19
C LEU A 261 12.19 -19.66 9.70
N TRP A 262 12.63 -18.45 9.32
CA TRP A 262 12.83 -18.06 7.92
C TRP A 262 13.78 -18.98 7.17
N ASP A 263 14.86 -19.43 7.82
CA ASP A 263 15.88 -20.28 7.20
C ASP A 263 15.42 -21.74 7.06
N ARG A 264 14.36 -22.13 7.79
CA ARG A 264 13.71 -23.45 7.73
C ARG A 264 12.63 -23.54 6.65
N LEU A 265 12.23 -22.42 6.06
CA LEU A 265 11.18 -22.38 5.03
C LEU A 265 11.62 -23.11 3.75
N SER A 266 10.70 -23.87 3.19
CA SER A 266 10.94 -24.71 2.01
C SER A 266 10.13 -24.21 0.80
N ALA A 267 9.15 -24.98 0.34
CA ALA A 267 8.28 -24.67 -0.77
C ALA A 267 6.85 -25.18 -0.55
N VAL A 268 5.90 -24.51 -1.19
CA VAL A 268 4.47 -24.81 -1.12
C VAL A 268 3.85 -24.91 -2.52
N SER A 269 2.79 -25.69 -2.62
CA SER A 269 1.94 -25.77 -3.80
C SER A 269 1.03 -24.55 -3.89
N ASN A 270 1.46 -23.50 -4.60
CA ASN A 270 0.67 -22.30 -4.84
C ASN A 270 0.27 -22.19 -6.32
N ARG A 271 -1.04 -22.08 -6.58
CA ARG A 271 -1.62 -21.99 -7.95
C ARG A 271 -1.21 -23.14 -8.90
N GLY A 272 -1.01 -24.34 -8.36
CA GLY A 272 -0.60 -25.51 -9.15
C GLY A 272 0.89 -25.52 -9.54
N LEU A 273 1.68 -24.62 -8.97
CA LEU A 273 3.14 -24.61 -9.07
C LEU A 273 3.76 -24.80 -7.69
N VAL A 274 4.92 -25.45 -7.64
CA VAL A 274 5.74 -25.48 -6.44
C VAL A 274 6.48 -24.17 -6.36
N MET A 275 6.20 -23.35 -5.35
CA MET A 275 6.82 -22.05 -5.15
C MET A 275 7.49 -21.99 -3.77
N PRO A 276 8.70 -21.39 -3.66
CA PRO A 276 9.30 -21.11 -2.37
C PRO A 276 8.37 -20.27 -1.48
N THR A 277 8.22 -20.65 -0.22
CA THR A 277 7.33 -19.99 0.75
C THR A 277 7.66 -18.50 0.92
N SER A 278 8.94 -18.15 0.84
CA SER A 278 9.41 -16.77 0.92
C SER A 278 8.86 -15.89 -0.21
N TYR A 279 8.70 -16.42 -1.42
CA TYR A 279 8.11 -15.68 -2.53
C TYR A 279 6.61 -15.48 -2.34
N VAL A 280 5.89 -16.47 -1.81
CA VAL A 280 4.45 -16.33 -1.50
C VAL A 280 4.22 -15.27 -0.41
N LEU A 281 5.07 -15.22 0.62
CA LEU A 281 5.07 -14.13 1.60
C LEU A 281 5.38 -12.77 0.96
N GLY A 282 6.28 -12.74 -0.02
CA GLY A 282 6.54 -11.56 -0.85
C GLY A 282 5.29 -11.07 -1.59
N GLU A 283 4.49 -11.98 -2.14
CA GLU A 283 3.22 -11.61 -2.80
C GLU A 283 2.22 -10.97 -1.84
N TYR A 284 2.16 -11.40 -0.58
CA TYR A 284 1.30 -10.76 0.41
C TYR A 284 1.71 -9.30 0.67
N ALA A 285 3.02 -9.03 0.79
CA ALA A 285 3.53 -7.67 0.91
C ALA A 285 3.25 -6.83 -0.34
N GLU A 286 3.46 -7.41 -1.53
CA GLU A 286 3.12 -6.76 -2.82
C GLU A 286 1.64 -6.39 -2.90
N LYS A 287 0.74 -7.27 -2.43
CA LYS A 287 -0.71 -7.04 -2.45
C LYS A 287 -1.16 -5.95 -1.48
N ILE A 288 -0.54 -5.83 -0.30
CA ILE A 288 -0.76 -4.68 0.58
C ILE A 288 -0.38 -3.39 -0.13
N ARG A 289 0.79 -3.36 -0.76
CA ARG A 289 1.23 -2.18 -1.53
C ARG A 289 0.26 -1.86 -2.68
N ALA A 290 -0.17 -2.88 -3.42
CA ALA A 290 -1.14 -2.73 -4.50
C ALA A 290 -2.47 -2.15 -3.99
N ALA A 291 -2.97 -2.62 -2.84
CA ALA A 291 -4.20 -2.13 -2.23
C ALA A 291 -4.09 -0.65 -1.80
N MET A 292 -2.96 -0.24 -1.22
CA MET A 292 -2.73 1.16 -0.84
C MET A 292 -2.75 2.09 -2.07
N VAL A 293 -2.07 1.70 -3.15
CA VAL A 293 -2.02 2.49 -4.39
C VAL A 293 -3.40 2.53 -5.07
N LEU A 294 -4.11 1.40 -5.11
CA LEU A 294 -5.46 1.34 -5.65
C LEU A 294 -6.42 2.27 -4.87
N TYR A 295 -6.30 2.31 -3.54
CA TYR A 295 -7.08 3.20 -2.70
C TYR A 295 -6.78 4.67 -2.98
N SER A 296 -5.50 5.05 -3.12
CA SER A 296 -5.12 6.44 -3.43
C SER A 296 -5.62 6.93 -4.79
N LEU A 297 -5.81 6.03 -5.76
CA LEU A 297 -6.32 6.34 -7.11
C LEU A 297 -7.85 6.42 -7.16
N GLN A 298 -8.54 5.90 -6.14
CA GLN A 298 -10.00 5.79 -6.13
C GLN A 298 -10.76 7.13 -6.21
N PRO A 299 -10.32 8.23 -5.57
CA PRO A 299 -10.99 9.54 -5.69
C PRO A 299 -10.98 10.10 -7.12
N GLU A 300 -9.95 9.76 -7.90
CA GLU A 300 -9.76 10.25 -9.27
C GLU A 300 -10.51 9.37 -10.30
N HIS A 301 -10.71 8.10 -9.98
CA HIS A 301 -11.21 7.09 -10.93
C HIS A 301 -12.46 6.37 -10.40
N ALA A 302 -13.65 6.88 -10.73
CA ALA A 302 -14.95 6.32 -10.30
C ALA A 302 -15.19 4.87 -10.77
N MET A 303 -14.50 4.43 -11.83
CA MET A 303 -14.53 3.05 -12.32
C MET A 303 -14.05 2.02 -11.27
N ILE A 304 -13.15 2.41 -10.36
CA ILE A 304 -12.63 1.55 -9.29
C ILE A 304 -13.76 1.14 -8.34
N GLU A 305 -14.59 2.10 -7.92
CA GLU A 305 -15.73 1.81 -7.03
C GLU A 305 -16.74 0.86 -7.68
N THR A 306 -17.00 1.06 -8.98
CA THR A 306 -17.89 0.19 -9.75
C THR A 306 -17.34 -1.23 -9.85
N ALA A 307 -16.03 -1.38 -10.07
CA ALA A 307 -15.37 -2.69 -10.09
C ALA A 307 -15.42 -3.37 -8.72
N ILE A 308 -15.17 -2.65 -7.62
CA ILE A 308 -15.28 -3.18 -6.25
C ILE A 308 -16.69 -3.75 -6.00
N LYS A 309 -17.74 -3.00 -6.35
CA LYS A 309 -19.14 -3.45 -6.22
C LYS A 309 -19.41 -4.73 -7.01
N ARG A 310 -18.88 -4.84 -8.24
CA ARG A 310 -19.02 -6.04 -9.08
C ARG A 310 -18.28 -7.25 -8.48
N VAL A 311 -17.05 -7.07 -7.98
CA VAL A 311 -16.28 -8.13 -7.32
C VAL A 311 -17.05 -8.73 -6.15
N LEU A 312 -17.59 -7.88 -5.27
CA LEU A 312 -18.34 -8.33 -4.09
C LEU A 312 -19.64 -9.04 -4.48
N THR A 313 -20.30 -8.59 -5.55
CA THR A 313 -21.48 -9.25 -6.11
C THR A 313 -21.16 -10.63 -6.66
N GLU A 314 -20.06 -10.78 -7.40
CA GLU A 314 -19.60 -12.09 -7.92
C GLU A 314 -19.20 -13.05 -6.79
N GLN A 315 -18.67 -12.54 -5.67
CA GLN A 315 -18.35 -13.33 -4.49
C GLN A 315 -19.58 -13.77 -3.68
N LYS A 316 -20.80 -13.34 -4.06
CA LYS A 316 -22.04 -13.57 -3.32
C LYS A 316 -21.93 -13.15 -1.85
N GLU A 317 -21.08 -12.17 -1.54
CA GLU A 317 -21.03 -11.61 -0.19
C GLU A 317 -22.38 -10.94 0.10
N LYS A 318 -22.90 -11.15 1.32
CA LYS A 318 -24.12 -10.47 1.76
C LYS A 318 -23.86 -8.97 1.68
N GLN A 319 -24.88 -8.20 1.27
CA GLN A 319 -24.81 -6.75 1.25
C GLN A 319 -24.18 -6.21 2.54
N PRO A 320 -23.41 -5.10 2.45
CA PRO A 320 -22.75 -4.54 3.61
C PRO A 320 -23.73 -4.39 4.77
N ARG A 321 -23.44 -5.05 5.89
CA ARG A 321 -24.26 -4.95 7.11
C ARG A 321 -23.91 -3.65 7.82
N LEU A 322 -24.92 -3.00 8.41
CA LEU A 322 -24.82 -1.91 9.39
C LEU A 322 -23.63 -0.96 9.18
N GLY A 323 -23.77 -0.02 8.24
CA GLY A 323 -22.86 1.12 8.10
C GLY A 323 -21.46 0.81 7.54
N LEU A 324 -21.18 -0.44 7.14
CA LEU A 324 -19.98 -0.77 6.35
C LEU A 324 -20.21 -0.43 4.88
N SER A 325 -19.17 0.07 4.23
CA SER A 325 -19.15 0.32 2.79
C SER A 325 -18.63 -0.90 2.02
N HIS A 326 -18.85 -0.92 0.71
CA HIS A 326 -18.24 -1.90 -0.19
C HIS A 326 -16.70 -1.81 -0.15
N GLN A 327 -16.14 -0.64 0.13
CA GLN A 327 -14.69 -0.45 0.25
C GLN A 327 -14.16 -1.15 1.51
N ASP A 328 -14.87 -1.02 2.64
CA ASP A 328 -14.49 -1.66 3.91
C ASP A 328 -14.41 -3.19 3.77
N LEU A 329 -15.38 -3.80 3.09
CA LEU A 329 -15.39 -5.25 2.84
C LEU A 329 -14.26 -5.70 1.91
N PHE A 330 -13.95 -4.91 0.90
CA PHE A 330 -12.92 -5.23 -0.08
C PHE A 330 -11.51 -5.05 0.48
N TYR A 331 -11.19 -3.89 1.06
CA TYR A 331 -9.86 -3.62 1.62
C TYR A 331 -9.58 -4.39 2.92
N ARG A 332 -10.59 -5.04 3.49
CA ARG A 332 -10.36 -6.14 4.44
C ARG A 332 -9.59 -7.28 3.77
N GLN A 333 -10.04 -7.76 2.61
CA GLN A 333 -9.47 -8.92 1.91
C GLN A 333 -8.36 -8.53 0.93
N VAL A 334 -7.27 -7.98 1.44
CA VAL A 334 -6.14 -7.49 0.63
C VAL A 334 -5.55 -8.57 -0.29
N THR A 335 -5.60 -9.84 0.12
CA THR A 335 -5.14 -10.97 -0.72
C THR A 335 -5.90 -11.15 -2.03
N GLU A 336 -7.07 -10.52 -2.18
CA GLU A 336 -7.92 -10.57 -3.38
C GLU A 336 -7.88 -9.27 -4.21
N VAL A 337 -6.91 -8.38 -3.97
CA VAL A 337 -6.76 -7.11 -4.69
C VAL A 337 -6.70 -7.28 -6.22
N GLN A 338 -6.11 -8.38 -6.70
CA GLN A 338 -6.04 -8.72 -8.13
C GLN A 338 -7.42 -8.77 -8.81
N ARG A 339 -8.49 -9.09 -8.06
CA ARG A 339 -9.83 -9.24 -8.64
C ARG A 339 -10.39 -7.92 -9.14
N VAL A 340 -10.11 -6.81 -8.47
CA VAL A 340 -10.56 -5.50 -8.97
C VAL A 340 -9.88 -5.18 -10.29
N LEU A 341 -8.56 -5.42 -10.39
CA LEU A 341 -7.82 -5.20 -11.65
C LEU A 341 -8.36 -6.10 -12.78
N GLN A 342 -8.65 -7.37 -12.50
CA GLN A 342 -9.32 -8.26 -13.46
C GLN A 342 -10.70 -7.72 -13.89
N MET A 343 -11.48 -7.19 -12.95
CA MET A 343 -12.81 -6.65 -13.24
C MET A 343 -12.77 -5.33 -13.99
N LEU A 344 -11.74 -4.50 -13.81
CA LEU A 344 -11.52 -3.31 -14.63
C LEU A 344 -11.22 -3.72 -16.08
N ALA A 345 -10.33 -4.68 -16.29
CA ALA A 345 -10.02 -5.21 -17.62
C ALA A 345 -11.24 -5.85 -18.31
N LYS A 346 -12.00 -6.67 -17.57
CA LYS A 346 -13.26 -7.27 -18.06
C LYS A 346 -14.31 -6.20 -18.37
N GLY A 347 -14.46 -5.21 -17.49
CA GLY A 347 -15.38 -4.09 -17.70
C GLY A 347 -15.06 -3.29 -18.96
N CYS A 348 -13.76 -3.07 -19.23
CA CYS A 348 -13.29 -2.46 -20.46
C CYS A 348 -13.65 -3.31 -21.70
N ASN A 349 -13.47 -4.63 -21.63
CA ASN A 349 -13.88 -5.55 -22.70
C ASN A 349 -15.40 -5.57 -22.95
N ASP A 350 -16.21 -5.59 -21.88
CA ASP A 350 -17.67 -5.62 -21.99
C ASP A 350 -18.23 -4.36 -22.69
N LEU A 351 -17.51 -3.24 -22.59
CA LEU A 351 -17.91 -1.99 -23.22
C LEU A 351 -17.67 -1.95 -24.72
N LEU A 352 -16.76 -2.78 -25.25
CA LEU A 352 -16.63 -2.97 -26.70
C LEU A 352 -17.88 -3.58 -27.32
N HIS A 353 -18.68 -4.28 -26.52
CA HIS A 353 -19.95 -4.87 -26.94
C HIS A 353 -21.16 -3.98 -26.63
N SER A 354 -20.94 -2.78 -26.10
CA SER A 354 -21.99 -1.80 -25.80
C SER A 354 -22.13 -0.77 -26.93
N ASP A 355 -23.29 -0.12 -27.06
CA ASP A 355 -23.58 0.91 -28.09
C ASP A 355 -22.85 2.25 -27.86
N ARG A 356 -21.67 2.25 -27.25
CA ARG A 356 -20.91 3.48 -26.93
C ARG A 356 -20.11 3.98 -28.13
N GLY A 357 -19.86 5.29 -28.13
CA GLY A 357 -19.02 5.92 -29.17
C GLY A 357 -17.56 5.46 -29.09
N PRO A 358 -16.84 5.36 -30.23
CA PRO A 358 -15.46 4.88 -30.27
C PRO A 358 -14.47 5.74 -29.46
N GLN A 359 -14.75 7.04 -29.33
CA GLN A 359 -13.95 7.94 -28.49
C GLN A 359 -14.11 7.61 -27.00
N GLU A 360 -15.33 7.39 -26.52
CA GLU A 360 -15.59 7.03 -25.12
C GLU A 360 -14.94 5.69 -24.74
N VAL A 361 -14.95 4.73 -25.68
CA VAL A 361 -14.26 3.45 -25.52
C VAL A 361 -12.76 3.68 -25.36
N THR A 362 -12.16 4.50 -26.23
CA THR A 362 -10.73 4.81 -26.18
C THR A 362 -10.34 5.50 -24.88
N ASP A 363 -11.09 6.52 -24.47
CA ASP A 363 -10.81 7.28 -23.25
C ASP A 363 -10.85 6.34 -22.03
N MET A 364 -11.82 5.43 -22.00
CA MET A 364 -11.89 4.44 -20.92
C MET A 364 -10.78 3.39 -20.98
N VAL A 365 -10.36 2.96 -22.17
CA VAL A 365 -9.19 2.09 -22.32
C VAL A 365 -7.95 2.77 -21.75
N SER A 366 -7.74 4.05 -22.10
CA SER A 366 -6.63 4.85 -21.60
C SER A 366 -6.68 5.02 -20.07
N GLU A 367 -7.87 5.30 -19.51
CA GLU A 367 -8.06 5.42 -18.06
C GLU A 367 -7.81 4.09 -17.35
N THR A 368 -8.35 2.98 -17.88
CA THR A 368 -8.18 1.63 -17.34
C THR A 368 -6.71 1.21 -17.31
N ASN A 369 -6.01 1.45 -18.41
CA ASN A 369 -4.58 1.21 -18.51
C ASN A 369 -3.81 2.05 -17.50
N SER A 370 -4.15 3.33 -17.33
CA SER A 370 -3.48 4.22 -16.38
C SER A 370 -3.60 3.70 -14.94
N VAL A 371 -4.79 3.32 -14.50
CA VAL A 371 -5.02 2.76 -13.16
C VAL A 371 -4.21 1.48 -12.95
N ILE A 372 -4.30 0.54 -13.89
CA ILE A 372 -3.64 -0.77 -13.77
C ILE A 372 -2.12 -0.62 -13.84
N LEU A 373 -1.60 0.20 -14.75
CA LEU A 373 -0.16 0.47 -14.86
C LEU A 373 0.38 1.14 -13.60
N ASN A 374 -0.30 2.14 -13.03
CA ASN A 374 0.15 2.78 -11.78
C ASN A 374 0.27 1.77 -10.63
N VAL A 375 -0.72 0.88 -10.48
CA VAL A 375 -0.69 -0.17 -9.45
C VAL A 375 0.46 -1.16 -9.72
N LEU A 376 0.58 -1.66 -10.95
CA LEU A 376 1.56 -2.69 -11.29
C LEU A 376 3.00 -2.17 -11.26
N GLN A 377 3.25 -0.93 -11.69
CA GLN A 377 4.57 -0.31 -11.62
C GLN A 377 5.03 -0.17 -10.16
N GLN A 378 4.14 0.21 -9.25
CA GLN A 378 4.46 0.27 -7.81
C GLN A 378 4.75 -1.11 -7.22
N VAL A 379 4.07 -2.16 -7.69
CA VAL A 379 4.34 -3.55 -7.30
C VAL A 379 5.70 -4.01 -7.83
N VAL A 380 6.02 -3.74 -9.10
CA VAL A 380 7.31 -4.10 -9.72
C VAL A 380 8.46 -3.36 -9.03
N GLN A 381 8.31 -2.07 -8.75
CA GLN A 381 9.30 -1.29 -8.01
C GLN A 381 9.53 -1.89 -6.61
N PHE A 382 8.46 -2.18 -5.87
CA PHE A 382 8.57 -2.81 -4.55
C PHE A 382 9.26 -4.17 -4.63
N ARG A 383 8.95 -4.98 -5.64
CA ARG A 383 9.60 -6.27 -5.88
C ARG A 383 11.10 -6.10 -6.07
N GLN A 384 11.53 -5.16 -6.92
CA GLN A 384 12.94 -4.85 -7.19
C GLN A 384 13.67 -4.40 -5.92
N GLU A 385 13.05 -3.55 -5.11
CA GLU A 385 13.61 -3.09 -3.83
C GLU A 385 13.75 -4.21 -2.79
N LYS A 386 12.87 -5.23 -2.84
CA LYS A 386 12.79 -6.30 -1.84
C LYS A 386 13.26 -7.68 -2.34
N VAL A 387 13.86 -7.78 -3.53
CA VAL A 387 14.35 -9.06 -4.08
C VAL A 387 15.20 -9.82 -3.08
N VAL A 388 16.19 -9.15 -2.47
CA VAL A 388 17.13 -9.78 -1.52
C VAL A 388 16.43 -10.26 -0.24
N VAL A 389 15.35 -9.58 0.15
CA VAL A 389 14.61 -9.87 1.39
C VAL A 389 13.79 -11.16 1.26
N PHE A 390 13.20 -11.39 0.09
CA PHE A 390 12.30 -12.53 -0.17
C PHE A 390 12.98 -13.66 -0.96
N SER A 391 14.23 -13.47 -1.39
CA SER A 391 15.01 -14.54 -2.03
C SER A 391 15.16 -15.73 -1.08
N PRO A 392 14.92 -16.97 -1.55
CA PRO A 392 15.15 -18.18 -0.76
C PRO A 392 16.60 -18.23 -0.29
N ARG A 393 16.82 -18.32 1.02
CA ARG A 393 18.17 -18.41 1.60
C ARG A 393 18.71 -19.83 1.60
N SER A 394 17.82 -20.82 1.66
CA SER A 394 18.21 -22.22 1.65
C SER A 394 18.57 -22.64 0.22
N LYS A 395 19.83 -23.09 0.02
CA LYS A 395 20.29 -23.66 -1.26
C LYS A 395 19.46 -24.88 -1.69
N LEU A 396 18.83 -25.53 -0.72
CA LEU A 396 17.95 -26.68 -0.90
C LEU A 396 16.60 -26.28 -1.52
N SER A 397 16.03 -25.12 -1.16
CA SER A 397 14.77 -24.60 -1.74
C SER A 397 14.96 -23.84 -3.06
N ALA A 398 16.17 -23.33 -3.32
CA ALA A 398 16.50 -22.60 -4.54
C ALA A 398 16.42 -23.43 -5.84
N GLY A 399 16.44 -24.76 -5.77
CA GLY A 399 16.39 -25.64 -6.95
C GLY A 399 15.06 -26.36 -7.19
N ILE A 400 14.08 -26.22 -6.30
CA ILE A 400 12.84 -27.02 -6.31
C ILE A 400 11.63 -26.19 -6.72
N GLY A 401 11.66 -24.89 -6.42
CA GLY A 401 10.50 -24.02 -6.60
C GLY A 401 10.59 -23.10 -7.82
N GLU A 402 9.54 -23.09 -8.63
CA GLU A 402 9.33 -22.14 -9.71
C GLU A 402 8.94 -20.77 -9.12
N TYR A 403 9.38 -19.68 -9.73
CA TYR A 403 8.95 -18.32 -9.37
C TYR A 403 8.12 -17.72 -10.49
N LEU A 404 6.80 -17.71 -10.32
CA LEU A 404 5.87 -17.03 -11.22
C LEU A 404 5.07 -15.98 -10.43
N PRO A 405 5.35 -14.67 -10.63
CA PRO A 405 4.66 -13.63 -9.88
C PRO A 405 3.17 -13.57 -10.23
N TRP A 406 2.33 -13.25 -9.24
CA TRP A 406 0.88 -13.12 -9.45
C TRP A 406 0.48 -12.11 -10.55
N THR A 407 1.33 -11.12 -10.83
CA THR A 407 1.15 -10.13 -11.90
C THR A 407 1.16 -10.74 -13.30
N THR A 408 1.77 -11.92 -13.48
CA THR A 408 1.84 -12.64 -14.77
C THR A 408 1.37 -14.09 -14.68
N SER A 409 0.85 -14.52 -13.52
CA SER A 409 0.32 -15.87 -13.37
C SER A 409 -1.07 -16.00 -14.03
N PRO A 410 -1.42 -17.19 -14.56
CA PRO A 410 -2.75 -17.45 -15.08
C PRO A 410 -3.79 -17.69 -13.98
N GLY A 411 -5.06 -17.61 -14.37
CA GLY A 411 -6.21 -18.03 -13.58
C GLY A 411 -6.71 -17.00 -12.56
N LYS A 412 -7.67 -17.43 -11.73
CA LYS A 412 -8.44 -16.53 -10.84
C LYS A 412 -7.59 -15.73 -9.85
N ARG A 413 -6.38 -16.20 -9.50
CA ARG A 413 -5.47 -15.54 -8.55
C ARG A 413 -4.35 -14.75 -9.24
N GLY A 414 -4.38 -14.65 -10.57
CA GLY A 414 -3.35 -14.01 -11.38
C GLY A 414 -3.89 -12.93 -12.31
N LEU A 415 -3.01 -12.20 -13.01
CA LEU A 415 -3.40 -11.11 -13.90
C LEU A 415 -3.12 -11.35 -15.38
N GLN A 416 -2.62 -12.52 -15.76
CA GLN A 416 -2.19 -12.78 -17.14
C GLN A 416 -3.32 -12.54 -18.15
N GLU A 417 -4.51 -13.09 -17.91
CA GLU A 417 -5.64 -12.94 -18.84
C GLU A 417 -6.11 -11.48 -18.90
N ALA A 418 -6.15 -10.79 -17.76
CA ALA A 418 -6.55 -9.39 -17.68
C ALA A 418 -5.61 -8.48 -18.48
N ILE A 419 -4.30 -8.63 -18.31
CA ILE A 419 -3.31 -7.83 -19.05
C ILE A 419 -3.32 -8.18 -20.54
N THR A 420 -3.49 -9.45 -20.90
CA THR A 420 -3.57 -9.88 -22.30
C THR A 420 -4.81 -9.27 -22.99
N ILE A 421 -5.96 -9.24 -22.30
CA ILE A 421 -7.16 -8.56 -22.77
C ILE A 421 -6.86 -7.08 -23.00
N LEU A 422 -6.24 -6.39 -22.04
CA LEU A 422 -5.91 -4.97 -22.18
C LEU A 422 -4.95 -4.68 -23.32
N ILE A 423 -3.91 -5.50 -23.51
CA ILE A 423 -2.98 -5.37 -24.65
C ILE A 423 -3.75 -5.44 -25.97
N ASN A 424 -4.64 -6.44 -26.12
CA ASN A 424 -5.43 -6.62 -27.33
C ASN A 424 -6.40 -5.43 -27.57
N ILE A 425 -7.13 -5.01 -26.54
CA ILE A 425 -8.07 -3.89 -26.62
C ILE A 425 -7.33 -2.58 -26.93
N THR A 426 -6.23 -2.31 -26.22
CA THR A 426 -5.40 -1.11 -26.41
C THR A 426 -4.84 -1.02 -27.80
N LEU A 427 -4.39 -2.15 -28.37
CA LEU A 427 -3.88 -2.19 -29.74
C LEU A 427 -5.00 -1.97 -30.76
N ASN A 428 -6.05 -2.80 -30.73
CA ASN A 428 -7.02 -2.87 -31.82
C ASN A 428 -8.13 -1.81 -31.72
N HIS A 429 -8.60 -1.51 -30.52
CA HIS A 429 -9.69 -0.56 -30.28
C HIS A 429 -9.22 0.78 -29.71
N GLY A 430 -7.95 0.89 -29.32
CA GLY A 430 -7.29 2.14 -28.95
C GLY A 430 -6.37 2.64 -30.07
N ALA A 431 -5.09 2.29 -30.02
CA ALA A 431 -4.02 2.87 -30.83
C ALA A 431 -4.27 2.80 -32.35
N ARG A 432 -4.86 1.72 -32.86
CA ARG A 432 -5.19 1.56 -34.30
C ARG A 432 -6.50 2.24 -34.71
N ALA A 433 -7.44 2.43 -33.78
CA ALA A 433 -8.77 2.98 -34.07
C ALA A 433 -8.84 4.52 -33.91
N VAL A 434 -7.89 5.10 -33.17
CA VAL A 434 -7.88 6.53 -32.83
C VAL A 434 -7.25 7.37 -33.94
N GLY A 435 -7.94 8.46 -34.29
CA GLY A 435 -7.44 9.48 -35.22
C GLY A 435 -6.54 10.54 -34.58
N ASP A 436 -6.67 10.78 -33.27
CA ASP A 436 -5.82 11.72 -32.54
C ASP A 436 -4.41 11.16 -32.34
N PHE A 437 -3.43 11.85 -32.92
CA PHE A 437 -2.03 11.47 -32.83
C PHE A 437 -1.51 11.46 -31.38
N THR A 438 -1.92 12.40 -30.54
CA THR A 438 -1.40 12.51 -29.16
C THR A 438 -1.88 11.34 -28.32
N LEU A 439 -3.19 11.07 -28.37
CA LEU A 439 -3.78 9.93 -27.68
C LEU A 439 -3.26 8.60 -28.23
N LYS A 440 -3.05 8.49 -29.54
CA LYS A 440 -2.42 7.32 -30.16
C LYS A 440 -1.01 7.05 -29.63
N MET A 441 -0.17 8.07 -29.53
CA MET A 441 1.19 7.93 -28.97
C MET A 441 1.12 7.50 -27.50
N HIS A 442 0.23 8.10 -26.72
CA HIS A 442 0.04 7.74 -25.31
C HIS A 442 -0.40 6.28 -25.13
N LEU A 443 -1.34 5.80 -25.96
CA LEU A 443 -1.79 4.40 -25.93
C LEU A 443 -0.68 3.42 -26.32
N TYR A 444 0.20 3.77 -27.25
CA TYR A 444 1.37 2.95 -27.54
C TYR A 444 2.37 2.92 -26.38
N ASP A 445 2.57 4.03 -25.68
CA ASP A 445 3.43 4.05 -24.50
C ASP A 445 2.83 3.18 -23.38
N GLN A 446 1.52 3.22 -23.18
CA GLN A 446 0.82 2.30 -22.29
C GLN A 446 0.98 0.84 -22.74
N LEU A 447 0.87 0.56 -24.04
CA LEU A 447 1.02 -0.78 -24.61
C LEU A 447 2.42 -1.36 -24.38
N ILE A 448 3.47 -0.53 -24.52
CA ILE A 448 4.86 -0.92 -24.19
C ILE A 448 4.92 -1.31 -22.71
N ASN A 449 4.39 -0.48 -21.82
CA ASN A 449 4.45 -0.74 -20.38
C ASN A 449 3.69 -2.02 -19.97
N LEU A 450 2.52 -2.27 -20.57
CA LEU A 450 1.77 -3.52 -20.34
C LEU A 450 2.55 -4.73 -20.85
N THR A 451 3.13 -4.64 -22.04
CA THR A 451 3.95 -5.69 -22.64
C THR A 451 5.20 -5.97 -21.80
N ASP A 452 5.82 -4.91 -21.30
CA ASP A 452 7.00 -4.99 -20.44
C ASP A 452 6.73 -5.77 -19.16
N ILE A 453 5.60 -5.51 -18.48
CA ILE A 453 5.20 -6.24 -17.28
C ILE A 453 5.03 -7.74 -17.55
N VAL A 454 4.43 -8.11 -18.69
CA VAL A 454 4.22 -9.52 -19.07
C VAL A 454 5.55 -10.21 -19.36
N LEU A 455 6.42 -9.57 -20.14
CA LEU A 455 7.71 -10.14 -20.53
C LEU A 455 8.68 -10.24 -19.35
N ASP A 456 8.69 -9.25 -18.45
CA ASP A 456 9.50 -9.26 -17.23
C ASP A 456 9.10 -10.42 -16.30
N GLY A 457 7.81 -10.56 -16.00
CA GLY A 457 7.34 -11.64 -15.12
C GLY A 457 7.59 -13.04 -15.69
N ARG A 458 7.50 -13.20 -17.02
CA ARG A 458 7.83 -14.46 -17.70
C ARG A 458 9.34 -14.73 -17.73
N LYS A 459 10.16 -13.69 -17.89
CA LYS A 459 11.62 -13.80 -17.76
C LYS A 459 12.01 -14.28 -16.36
N CYS A 460 11.38 -13.73 -15.31
CA CYS A 460 11.55 -14.22 -13.94
C CYS A 460 11.22 -15.71 -13.80
N HIS A 461 10.13 -16.17 -14.43
CA HIS A 461 9.75 -17.59 -14.42
C HIS A 461 10.80 -18.47 -15.09
N ILE A 462 11.27 -18.10 -16.28
CA ILE A 462 12.27 -18.87 -17.04
C ILE A 462 13.59 -18.98 -16.27
N GLU A 463 14.06 -17.87 -15.69
CA GLU A 463 15.29 -17.88 -14.91
C GLU A 463 15.17 -18.75 -13.65
N SER A 464 14.00 -18.81 -13.03
CA SER A 464 13.77 -19.66 -11.86
C SER A 464 13.81 -21.16 -12.17
N ILE A 465 13.47 -21.56 -13.40
CA ILE A 465 13.44 -22.96 -13.83
C ILE A 465 14.67 -23.36 -14.65
N ARG A 466 15.70 -22.50 -14.69
CA ARG A 466 16.94 -22.74 -15.45
C ARG A 466 17.60 -24.03 -14.96
N GLY A 467 17.88 -24.95 -15.90
CA GLY A 467 18.47 -26.26 -15.60
C GLY A 467 17.48 -27.39 -15.32
N THR A 468 16.17 -27.12 -15.32
CA THR A 468 15.12 -28.16 -15.21
C THR A 468 14.73 -28.74 -16.58
N GLU A 469 14.06 -29.89 -16.59
CA GLU A 469 13.54 -30.51 -17.83
C GLU A 469 12.48 -29.62 -18.54
N ARG A 470 11.71 -28.85 -17.76
CA ARG A 470 10.66 -27.96 -18.28
C ARG A 470 11.21 -26.69 -18.94
N PHE A 471 12.46 -26.33 -18.65
CA PHE A 471 13.10 -25.10 -19.14
C PHE A 471 12.96 -24.94 -20.67
N LYS A 472 13.27 -26.00 -21.44
CA LYS A 472 13.24 -25.94 -22.90
C LYS A 472 11.86 -25.63 -23.46
N THR A 473 10.82 -26.28 -22.93
CA THR A 473 9.43 -26.08 -23.38
C THR A 473 8.93 -24.69 -23.03
N VAL A 474 9.21 -24.22 -21.81
CA VAL A 474 8.77 -22.89 -21.35
C VAL A 474 9.54 -21.78 -22.09
N LEU A 475 10.83 -21.98 -22.38
CA LEU A 475 11.63 -21.06 -23.18
C LEU A 475 11.06 -20.90 -24.60
N GLN A 476 10.72 -22.00 -25.27
CA GLN A 476 10.11 -21.93 -26.61
C GLN A 476 8.79 -21.16 -26.60
N ASN A 477 7.92 -21.40 -25.61
CA ASN A 477 6.67 -20.65 -25.46
C ASN A 477 6.93 -19.16 -25.20
N TYR A 478 7.93 -18.84 -24.39
CA TYR A 478 8.30 -17.46 -24.13
C TYR A 478 8.84 -16.75 -25.37
N GLU A 479 9.69 -17.41 -26.16
CA GLU A 479 10.22 -16.82 -27.39
C GLU A 479 9.12 -16.57 -28.41
N SER A 480 8.17 -17.51 -28.57
CA SER A 480 7.00 -17.32 -29.41
C SER A 480 6.15 -16.14 -28.94
N ASP A 481 5.79 -16.13 -27.66
CA ASP A 481 4.93 -15.08 -27.13
C ASP A 481 5.64 -13.70 -27.12
N ARG A 482 6.97 -13.66 -26.91
CA ARG A 482 7.77 -12.44 -27.00
C ARG A 482 7.71 -11.87 -28.41
N TYR A 483 7.89 -12.72 -29.42
CA TYR A 483 7.74 -12.30 -30.80
C TYR A 483 6.33 -11.79 -31.09
N ASP A 484 5.29 -12.52 -30.67
CA ASP A 484 3.89 -12.16 -30.92
C ASP A 484 3.46 -10.86 -30.22
N LEU A 485 4.03 -10.55 -29.05
CA LEU A 485 3.76 -9.31 -28.33
C LEU A 485 4.50 -8.09 -28.92
N ILE A 486 5.67 -8.29 -29.52
CA ILE A 486 6.48 -7.19 -30.08
C ILE A 486 6.12 -6.93 -31.56
N LYS A 487 5.74 -7.96 -32.31
CA LYS A 487 5.42 -7.89 -33.74
C LYS A 487 4.40 -6.79 -34.11
N PRO A 488 3.32 -6.51 -33.33
CA PRO A 488 2.37 -5.47 -33.68
C PRO A 488 3.01 -4.08 -33.84
N PHE A 489 4.02 -3.75 -33.04
CA PHE A 489 4.74 -2.48 -33.15
C PHE A 489 5.51 -2.38 -34.48
N LEU A 490 6.04 -3.51 -34.97
CA LEU A 490 6.70 -3.58 -36.27
C LEU A 490 5.69 -3.36 -37.42
N GLU A 491 4.54 -4.03 -37.35
CA GLU A 491 3.46 -3.90 -38.34
C GLU A 491 2.92 -2.47 -38.40
N ASP A 492 2.84 -1.79 -37.26
CA ASP A 492 2.36 -0.41 -37.15
C ASP A 492 3.44 0.65 -37.40
N LYS A 493 4.67 0.21 -37.75
CA LYS A 493 5.86 1.04 -38.03
C LYS A 493 6.36 1.86 -36.83
N GLU A 494 6.03 1.43 -35.62
CA GLU A 494 6.51 1.97 -34.35
C GLU A 494 7.90 1.40 -34.00
N TYR A 495 8.87 1.59 -34.89
CA TYR A 495 10.17 0.90 -34.85
C TYR A 495 10.98 1.15 -33.58
N GLU A 496 11.01 2.39 -33.06
CA GLU A 496 11.77 2.67 -31.83
C GLU A 496 11.14 2.00 -30.60
N ARG A 497 9.81 1.92 -30.55
CA ARG A 497 9.08 1.23 -29.47
C ARG A 497 9.30 -0.28 -29.53
N ALA A 498 9.27 -0.84 -30.74
CA ALA A 498 9.63 -2.24 -30.96
C ALA A 498 11.08 -2.53 -30.54
N ALA A 499 12.01 -1.63 -30.87
CA ALA A 499 13.42 -1.78 -30.52
C ALA A 499 13.64 -1.73 -28.99
N ILE A 500 12.97 -0.85 -28.24
CA ILE A 500 13.07 -0.80 -26.77
C ILE A 500 12.75 -2.16 -26.14
N LEU A 501 11.64 -2.78 -26.55
CA LEU A 501 11.24 -4.10 -26.02
C LEU A 501 12.19 -5.20 -26.51
N ALA A 502 12.51 -5.21 -27.80
CA ALA A 502 13.35 -6.24 -28.40
C ALA A 502 14.80 -6.21 -27.84
N GLU A 503 15.36 -5.02 -27.58
CA GLU A 503 16.66 -4.88 -26.92
C GLU A 503 16.61 -5.38 -25.46
N LYS A 504 15.57 -5.02 -24.71
CA LYS A 504 15.42 -5.40 -23.29
C LYS A 504 15.27 -6.91 -23.09
N TYR A 505 14.56 -7.57 -24.00
CA TYR A 505 14.25 -9.01 -23.93
C TYR A 505 15.04 -9.87 -24.93
N CYS A 506 16.06 -9.28 -25.56
CA CYS A 506 16.98 -9.93 -26.49
C CYS A 506 16.27 -10.63 -27.66
N ASP A 507 15.25 -10.00 -28.26
CA ASP A 507 14.56 -10.53 -29.44
C ASP A 507 15.31 -10.16 -30.72
N PHE A 508 16.27 -11.01 -31.08
CA PHE A 508 17.13 -10.75 -32.23
C PHE A 508 16.39 -10.73 -33.57
N GLN A 509 15.34 -11.55 -33.70
CA GLN A 509 14.55 -11.63 -34.92
C GLN A 509 13.88 -10.29 -35.23
N VAL A 510 13.25 -9.65 -34.23
CA VAL A 510 12.65 -8.33 -34.41
C VAL A 510 13.71 -7.28 -34.67
N LEU A 511 14.84 -7.27 -33.95
CA LEU A 511 15.91 -6.28 -34.14
C LEU A 511 16.47 -6.30 -35.57
N VAL A 512 16.72 -7.49 -36.13
CA VAL A 512 17.17 -7.64 -37.52
C VAL A 512 16.12 -7.10 -38.50
N GLN A 513 14.85 -7.46 -38.30
CA GLN A 513 13.75 -6.96 -39.15
C GLN A 513 13.63 -5.42 -39.10
N ILE A 514 13.82 -4.80 -37.94
CA ILE A 514 13.84 -3.33 -37.82
C ILE A 514 14.98 -2.74 -38.64
N CYS A 515 16.19 -3.29 -38.52
CA CYS A 515 17.37 -2.81 -39.28
C CYS A 515 17.19 -2.97 -40.79
N GLU A 516 16.59 -4.08 -41.24
CA GLU A 516 16.26 -4.31 -42.66
C GLU A 516 15.23 -3.30 -43.18
N LEU A 517 14.15 -3.06 -42.43
CA LEU A 517 13.08 -2.13 -42.82
C LEU A 517 13.49 -0.65 -42.76
N THR A 518 14.48 -0.31 -41.92
CA THR A 518 15.00 1.07 -41.77
C THR A 518 16.30 1.32 -42.54
N GLU A 519 16.83 0.30 -43.23
CA GLU A 519 18.12 0.30 -43.94
C GLU A 519 19.33 0.72 -43.07
N ASN A 520 19.24 0.54 -41.75
CA ASN A 520 20.26 0.98 -40.79
C ASN A 520 21.28 -0.13 -40.49
N LYS A 521 22.29 -0.25 -41.37
CA LYS A 521 23.37 -1.24 -41.25
C LYS A 521 24.28 -1.02 -40.04
N GLU A 522 24.51 0.23 -39.65
CA GLU A 522 25.33 0.55 -38.48
C GLU A 522 24.70 0.02 -37.18
N ARG A 523 23.38 0.19 -37.01
CA ARG A 523 22.65 -0.36 -35.87
C ARG A 523 22.65 -1.89 -35.86
N LEU A 524 22.62 -2.52 -37.03
CA LEU A 524 22.72 -3.99 -37.17
C LEU A 524 24.09 -4.51 -36.72
N ASP A 525 25.17 -3.88 -37.17
CA ASP A 525 26.54 -4.25 -36.80
C ASP A 525 26.74 -4.12 -35.27
N GLN A 526 26.20 -3.06 -34.66
CA GLN A 526 26.21 -2.87 -33.20
C GLN A 526 25.47 -3.98 -32.45
N TYR A 527 24.30 -4.42 -32.95
CA TYR A 527 23.58 -5.55 -32.35
C TYR A 527 24.33 -6.86 -32.53
N MET A 528 24.91 -7.10 -33.71
CA MET A 528 25.74 -8.28 -33.93
C MET A 528 26.86 -8.35 -32.91
N GLU A 529 27.60 -7.26 -32.66
CA GLU A 529 28.66 -7.19 -31.65
C GLU A 529 28.14 -7.35 -30.20
N LYS A 530 27.05 -6.66 -29.85
CA LYS A 530 26.51 -6.62 -28.48
C LYS A 530 26.00 -7.97 -27.99
N PHE A 531 25.49 -8.81 -28.90
CA PHE A 531 24.82 -10.06 -28.56
C PHE A 531 25.58 -11.33 -28.96
N VAL A 532 26.81 -11.23 -29.50
CA VAL A 532 27.67 -12.41 -29.82
C VAL A 532 27.79 -13.39 -28.65
N ASN A 533 27.81 -12.88 -27.41
CA ASN A 533 28.06 -13.66 -26.20
C ASN A 533 26.80 -14.00 -25.39
N GLN A 534 25.60 -13.68 -25.89
CA GLN A 534 24.32 -13.90 -25.19
C GLN A 534 23.50 -15.09 -25.73
N VAL A 535 24.08 -15.86 -26.66
CA VAL A 535 23.49 -17.08 -27.26
C VAL A 535 23.81 -18.32 -26.42
#